data_AF-A0A0S8ETN0-F1
#
_entry.id   AF-A0A0S8ETN0-F1
#
_cell.length_a   1.000
_cell.length_b   1.000
_cell.length_c   1.000
_cell.angle_alpha   90.00
_cell.angle_beta   90.00
_cell.angle_gamma   90.00
#
_symmetry.space_group_name_H-M   'P 1'
#
loop_
_entity.id
_entity.type
_entity.pdbx_description
1 polymer ?
#
loop_
_entity_poly.entity_id
_entity_poly.type
_entity_poly.pdbx_seq_one_letter_code
_entity_poly.pdbx_strand_id
1 'polypeptide(L)'
;MSATRLAALLWIGTAVTGCSPPKAPTAPALAQPEAPPSAAPDLDGSNLDSTSVRNPNDGSLLGGVPLPLEAPGLRFNPARDPAARFGTVEVVRALVAAAARVDRELGGLPITINDLSLESGGPIPRHRSHQSGRDVDTLFYQLGPDGEPIESVGAFFDPSGRGVDFRDLADPDDDVALTLDIPRTWLFLRALIEGELAQLQNIYVAEHIRTLLLAHARAVGAPAATIRRFEALTCQPSYPHDDHFHFRFFCTPDDIAKGCRDSQPVYPWQQQRLANAGVRPLPLAKKRKEASSMIVTHAEARQSAGALDAEVERWLDRREEWIKKPHPGRPYCP
;
A
#
# COMPACT_ATOMS: atom_id res chain seq x y z
N MET A 1 -6.73 57.64 39.54
CA MET A 1 -6.91 57.27 40.96
C MET A 1 -6.22 55.92 41.13
N SER A 2 -4.91 55.93 41.37
CA SER A 2 -4.26 55.80 42.70
C SER A 2 -4.55 54.45 43.36
N ALA A 3 -3.60 53.67 43.88
CA ALA A 3 -2.15 53.87 44.02
C ALA A 3 -1.48 52.54 44.40
N THR A 4 -0.23 52.42 43.96
CA THR A 4 0.85 51.57 44.45
C THR A 4 0.99 51.55 45.97
N ARG A 5 1.36 50.40 46.58
CA ARG A 5 2.24 50.36 47.76
C ARG A 5 3.12 49.11 47.80
N LEU A 6 4.43 49.36 47.64
CA LEU A 6 5.53 48.59 48.23
C LEU A 6 5.44 48.63 49.77
N ALA A 7 5.88 47.56 50.43
CA ALA A 7 6.55 47.65 51.73
C ALA A 7 7.55 46.50 51.86
N ALA A 8 8.73 46.85 52.33
CA ALA A 8 9.90 46.00 52.46
C ALA A 8 10.30 45.84 53.93
N LEU A 9 11.19 44.86 54.17
CA LEU A 9 12.03 44.59 55.35
C LEU A 9 11.36 44.07 56.63
N LEU A 10 11.79 42.88 57.07
CA LEU A 10 12.75 42.83 58.19
C LEU A 10 13.58 41.53 58.16
N TRP A 11 14.89 41.70 58.14
CA TRP A 11 15.89 40.68 58.43
C TRP A 11 15.94 40.44 59.95
N ILE A 12 15.88 39.18 60.38
CA ILE A 12 16.45 38.73 61.65
C ILE A 12 17.35 37.55 61.31
N GLY A 13 18.65 37.78 61.42
CA GLY A 13 19.66 36.74 61.32
C GLY A 13 19.76 35.98 62.63
N THR A 14 19.69 34.65 62.55
CA THR A 14 20.25 33.75 63.55
C THR A 14 21.14 32.77 62.83
N ALA A 15 22.44 32.88 63.06
CA ALA A 15 23.43 31.93 62.65
C ALA A 15 23.18 30.59 63.36
N VAL A 16 22.98 29.53 62.58
CA VAL A 16 23.14 28.16 63.08
C VAL A 16 24.03 27.41 62.11
N THR A 17 25.06 26.84 62.73
CA THR A 17 26.15 26.00 62.25
C THR A 17 25.75 24.95 61.24
N GLY A 18 26.63 24.75 60.26
CA GLY A 18 26.44 23.85 59.13
C GLY A 18 26.30 22.37 59.48
N CYS A 19 25.51 21.72 58.64
CA CYS A 19 25.59 20.30 58.33
C CYS A 19 25.24 20.18 56.84
N SER A 20 26.22 19.85 56.00
CA SER A 20 25.98 19.54 54.59
C SER A 20 25.10 18.28 54.49
N PRO A 21 24.04 18.27 53.67
CA PRO A 21 23.28 17.06 53.41
C PRO A 21 24.14 16.07 52.58
N PRO A 22 24.00 14.74 52.80
CA PRO A 22 24.71 13.75 52.01
C PRO A 22 24.24 13.78 50.55
N LYS A 23 25.21 13.69 49.64
CA LYS A 23 25.03 13.64 48.19
C LYS A 23 24.26 12.35 47.85
N ALA A 24 23.08 12.48 47.26
CA ALA A 24 22.30 11.33 46.78
C ALA A 24 23.12 10.54 45.74
N PRO A 25 23.08 9.19 45.78
CA PRO A 25 23.78 8.37 44.79
C PRO A 25 23.14 8.58 43.40
N THR A 26 23.94 9.02 42.44
CA THR A 26 23.59 9.03 41.01
C THR A 26 23.31 7.60 40.56
N ALA A 27 22.06 7.32 40.21
CA ALA A 27 21.69 6.10 39.52
C ALA A 27 22.44 6.01 38.17
N PRO A 28 22.97 4.84 37.79
CA PRO A 28 23.58 4.67 36.48
C PRO A 28 22.51 4.87 35.40
N ALA A 29 22.79 5.74 34.44
CA ALA A 29 21.95 5.92 33.27
C ALA A 29 21.83 4.56 32.56
N LEU A 30 20.63 4.01 32.54
CA LEU A 30 20.31 2.86 31.69
C LEU A 30 20.53 3.30 30.24
N ALA A 31 21.55 2.73 29.60
CA ALA A 31 21.78 2.89 28.19
C ALA A 31 20.50 2.47 27.46
N GLN A 32 19.91 3.39 26.70
CA GLN A 32 18.82 3.03 25.80
C GLN A 32 19.40 2.07 24.75
N PRO A 33 18.72 0.95 24.43
CA PRO A 33 19.15 0.12 23.33
C PRO A 33 19.14 0.97 22.06
N GLU A 34 20.29 1.03 21.38
CA GLU A 34 20.39 1.63 20.05
C GLU A 34 19.33 1.00 19.14
N ALA A 35 18.47 1.84 18.56
CA ALA A 35 17.57 1.43 17.51
C ALA A 35 18.40 0.79 16.38
N PRO A 36 17.96 -0.35 15.81
CA PRO A 36 18.66 -0.92 14.66
C PRO A 36 18.73 0.12 13.54
N PRO A 37 19.81 0.14 12.74
CA PRO A 37 19.95 1.11 11.67
C PRO A 37 18.82 0.92 10.65
N SER A 38 17.82 1.80 10.71
CA SER A 38 16.86 2.05 9.64
C SER A 38 17.59 2.79 8.53
N ALA A 39 18.42 2.09 7.78
CA ALA A 39 18.86 2.57 6.49
C ALA A 39 17.81 2.07 5.49
N ALA A 40 16.72 2.83 5.33
CA ALA A 40 15.99 2.78 4.07
C ALA A 40 17.02 2.91 2.95
N PRO A 41 16.98 2.08 1.90
CA PRO A 41 17.91 2.20 0.79
C PRO A 41 17.89 3.64 0.30
N ASP A 42 19.05 4.19 -0.03
CA ASP A 42 19.12 5.47 -0.70
C ASP A 42 18.44 5.34 -2.08
N LEU A 43 17.16 5.71 -2.13
CA LEU A 43 16.33 5.66 -3.33
C LEU A 43 16.58 6.86 -4.25
N ASP A 44 17.44 7.81 -3.85
CA ASP A 44 17.82 8.97 -4.67
C ASP A 44 19.07 8.71 -5.52
N GLY A 45 19.89 7.72 -5.14
CA GLY A 45 21.13 7.36 -5.80
C GLY A 45 20.98 6.97 -7.27
N SER A 46 21.78 7.59 -8.14
CA SER A 46 21.90 7.31 -9.58
C SER A 46 22.48 5.92 -9.93
N ASN A 47 22.72 5.07 -8.93
CA ASN A 47 23.46 3.82 -9.08
C ASN A 47 22.58 2.57 -8.93
N LEU A 48 21.28 2.72 -8.70
CA LEU A 48 20.36 1.59 -8.72
C LEU A 48 19.98 1.27 -10.18
N ASP A 49 20.28 0.04 -10.60
CA ASP A 49 19.83 -0.53 -11.87
C ASP A 49 19.03 -1.79 -11.58
N SER A 50 17.85 -1.88 -12.18
CA SER A 50 16.96 -3.03 -12.06
C SER A 50 16.38 -3.36 -13.42
N THR A 51 16.00 -4.62 -13.64
CA THR A 51 15.36 -5.02 -14.89
C THR A 51 14.26 -6.04 -14.64
N SER A 52 13.04 -5.69 -15.03
CA SER A 52 11.96 -6.66 -15.18
C SER A 52 12.17 -7.48 -16.44
N VAL A 53 12.13 -8.81 -16.33
CA VAL A 53 12.29 -9.72 -17.48
C VAL A 53 11.02 -10.51 -17.71
N ARG A 54 10.60 -10.59 -18.98
CA ARG A 54 9.46 -11.39 -19.46
C ARG A 54 8.11 -10.93 -18.88
N ASN A 55 7.26 -11.86 -18.43
CA ASN A 55 5.86 -11.58 -18.10
C ASN A 55 5.68 -11.33 -16.59
N PRO A 56 4.63 -10.62 -16.17
CA PRO A 56 4.27 -10.50 -14.74
C PRO A 56 3.99 -11.85 -14.04
N ASN A 57 3.54 -12.86 -14.79
CA ASN A 57 3.15 -14.19 -14.29
C ASN A 57 4.08 -15.33 -14.74
N ASP A 58 5.21 -14.97 -15.33
CA ASP A 58 6.24 -15.87 -15.84
C ASP A 58 7.48 -15.03 -16.15
N GLY A 59 8.11 -14.54 -15.10
CA GLY A 59 9.17 -13.54 -15.19
C GLY A 59 10.21 -13.67 -14.10
N SER A 60 11.15 -12.75 -14.15
CA SER A 60 12.19 -12.59 -13.13
C SER A 60 12.51 -11.10 -12.98
N LEU A 61 13.18 -10.78 -11.88
CA LEU A 61 13.69 -9.45 -11.57
C LEU A 61 15.21 -9.54 -11.43
N LEU A 62 15.93 -8.66 -12.11
CA LEU A 62 17.38 -8.49 -11.95
C LEU A 62 17.64 -7.18 -11.22
N GLY A 63 18.58 -7.17 -10.27
CA GLY A 63 18.88 -5.96 -9.49
C GLY A 63 17.68 -5.44 -8.70
N GLY A 64 16.84 -6.34 -8.18
CA GLY A 64 15.62 -5.96 -7.47
C GLY A 64 15.91 -5.05 -6.29
N VAL A 65 15.12 -3.98 -6.17
CA VAL A 65 15.24 -3.02 -5.08
C VAL A 65 14.24 -3.39 -3.99
N PRO A 66 14.67 -3.56 -2.74
CA PRO A 66 13.74 -3.80 -1.65
C PRO A 66 12.96 -2.53 -1.33
N LEU A 67 11.63 -2.65 -1.23
CA LEU A 67 10.81 -1.64 -0.57
C LEU A 67 11.30 -1.45 0.87
N PRO A 68 11.50 -0.22 1.35
CA PRO A 68 11.84 0.01 2.75
C PRO A 68 10.73 -0.55 3.64
N LEU A 69 11.11 -1.08 4.81
CA LEU A 69 10.12 -1.55 5.79
C LEU A 69 9.25 -0.39 6.27
N GLU A 70 9.84 0.80 6.38
CA GLU A 70 9.16 2.05 6.72
C GLU A 70 9.75 3.21 5.92
N ALA A 71 8.90 4.14 5.50
CA ALA A 71 9.26 5.43 4.91
C ALA A 71 8.15 6.44 5.23
N PRO A 72 8.34 7.75 5.00
CA PRO A 72 7.28 8.74 5.25
C PRO A 72 5.97 8.34 4.55
N GLY A 73 4.92 8.12 5.34
CA GLY A 73 3.61 7.67 4.88
C GLY A 73 3.50 6.22 4.40
N LEU A 74 4.54 5.39 4.51
CA LEU A 74 4.58 4.02 3.98
C LEU A 74 5.10 3.03 5.02
N ARG A 75 4.48 1.85 5.07
CA ARG A 75 5.06 0.68 5.72
C ARG A 75 4.89 -0.58 4.87
N PHE A 76 5.83 -1.49 4.98
CA PHE A 76 5.63 -2.88 4.54
C PHE A 76 4.84 -3.64 5.61
N ASN A 77 3.90 -4.48 5.21
CA ASN A 77 3.05 -5.22 6.13
C ASN A 77 3.88 -6.20 6.97
N PRO A 78 3.92 -6.05 8.31
CA PRO A 78 4.71 -6.93 9.18
C PRO A 78 4.21 -8.39 9.21
N ALA A 79 2.97 -8.66 8.77
CA ALA A 79 2.42 -10.01 8.64
C ALA A 79 2.83 -10.71 7.33
N ARG A 80 3.56 -10.03 6.44
CA ARG A 80 4.07 -10.59 5.17
C ARG A 80 5.54 -10.97 5.30
N ASP A 81 5.98 -11.88 4.43
CA ASP A 81 7.37 -12.27 4.34
C ASP A 81 8.18 -11.13 3.69
N PRO A 82 9.16 -10.53 4.37
CA PRO A 82 9.97 -9.45 3.81
C PRO A 82 10.83 -9.90 2.62
N ALA A 83 10.92 -11.19 2.29
CA ALA A 83 11.53 -11.67 1.05
C ALA A 83 10.71 -11.28 -0.20
N ALA A 84 9.41 -11.00 -0.06
CA ALA A 84 8.52 -10.63 -1.16
C ALA A 84 8.37 -9.12 -1.36
N ARG A 85 9.27 -8.29 -0.82
CA ARG A 85 9.17 -6.81 -0.88
C ARG A 85 9.96 -6.15 -2.00
N PHE A 86 10.41 -6.89 -3.01
CA PHE A 86 11.31 -6.37 -4.04
C PHE A 86 10.55 -5.94 -5.29
N GLY A 87 10.98 -4.85 -5.92
CA GLY A 87 10.43 -4.35 -7.17
C GLY A 87 11.51 -3.73 -8.05
N THR A 88 11.12 -3.22 -9.22
CA THR A 88 12.02 -2.35 -9.98
C THR A 88 12.23 -1.02 -9.25
N VAL A 89 13.30 -0.30 -9.59
CA VAL A 89 13.61 1.03 -9.06
C VAL A 89 12.41 1.97 -9.19
N GLU A 90 11.75 1.97 -10.35
CA GLU A 90 10.61 2.84 -10.64
C GLU A 90 9.41 2.53 -9.74
N VAL A 91 9.12 1.24 -9.52
CA VAL A 91 8.01 0.80 -8.66
C VAL A 91 8.24 1.25 -7.23
N VAL A 92 9.42 0.94 -6.67
CA VAL A 92 9.75 1.29 -5.28
C VAL A 92 9.72 2.81 -5.07
N ARG A 93 10.34 3.58 -5.98
CA ARG A 93 10.34 5.04 -5.90
C ARG A 93 8.95 5.65 -6.06
N ALA A 94 8.12 5.11 -6.96
CA ALA A 94 6.75 5.57 -7.15
C ALA A 94 5.89 5.37 -5.90
N LEU A 95 5.99 4.21 -5.25
CA LEU A 95 5.26 3.90 -4.03
C LEU A 95 5.68 4.82 -2.87
N VAL A 96 6.99 4.98 -2.66
CA VAL A 96 7.51 5.87 -1.61
C VAL A 96 7.12 7.33 -1.85
N ALA A 97 7.21 7.80 -3.09
CA ALA A 97 6.81 9.17 -3.43
C ALA A 97 5.31 9.41 -3.26
N ALA A 98 4.47 8.43 -3.65
CA ALA A 98 3.01 8.51 -3.51
C ALA A 98 2.58 8.52 -2.04
N ALA A 99 3.16 7.63 -1.24
CA ALA A 99 2.90 7.55 0.19
C ALA A 99 3.34 8.82 0.93
N ALA A 100 4.54 9.32 0.65
CA ALA A 100 5.04 10.57 1.22
C ALA A 100 4.17 11.77 0.84
N ARG A 101 3.50 11.75 -0.32
CA ARG A 101 2.54 12.79 -0.68
C ARG A 101 1.29 12.75 0.20
N VAL A 102 0.75 11.57 0.49
CA VAL A 102 -0.40 11.43 1.39
C VAL A 102 -0.05 11.91 2.79
N ASP A 103 1.10 11.48 3.31
CA ASP A 103 1.61 11.91 4.63
C ASP A 103 1.71 13.43 4.74
N ARG A 104 2.30 14.09 3.74
CA ARG A 104 2.42 15.56 3.73
C ARG A 104 1.08 16.31 3.62
N GLU A 105 0.14 15.81 2.81
CA GLU A 105 -1.10 16.53 2.51
C GLU A 105 -2.24 16.22 3.49
N LEU A 106 -2.32 14.99 4.00
CA LEU A 106 -3.43 14.52 4.85
C LEU A 106 -2.96 13.90 6.19
N GLY A 107 -1.67 13.60 6.34
CA GLY A 107 -1.13 12.90 7.51
C GLY A 107 -1.85 11.59 7.81
N GLY A 108 -1.86 11.19 9.08
CA GLY A 108 -2.48 9.95 9.55
C GLY A 108 -1.50 8.78 9.55
N LEU A 109 -2.02 7.56 9.46
CA LEU A 109 -1.21 6.35 9.45
C LEU A 109 -0.70 6.01 8.05
N PRO A 110 0.46 5.31 7.94
CA PRO A 110 1.05 4.98 6.67
C PRO A 110 0.20 4.00 5.85
N ILE A 111 0.28 4.10 4.51
CA ILE A 111 -0.22 3.05 3.64
C ILE A 111 0.50 1.74 3.93
N THR A 112 -0.26 0.65 3.98
CA THR A 112 0.30 -0.69 4.19
C THR A 112 0.47 -1.42 2.88
N ILE A 113 1.72 -1.69 2.52
CA ILE A 113 2.10 -2.41 1.30
C ILE A 113 2.27 -3.90 1.63
N ASN A 114 1.58 -4.75 0.86
CA ASN A 114 1.70 -6.21 0.91
C ASN A 114 2.82 -6.67 -0.06
N ASP A 115 2.65 -7.83 -0.68
CA ASP A 115 3.68 -8.46 -1.49
C ASP A 115 3.93 -7.68 -2.80
N LEU A 116 5.21 -7.47 -3.11
CA LEU A 116 5.73 -7.11 -4.44
C LEU A 116 6.24 -8.42 -5.08
N SER A 117 7.49 -8.49 -5.52
CA SER A 117 8.15 -9.73 -5.96
C SER A 117 9.21 -10.22 -4.98
N LEU A 118 9.70 -11.44 -5.20
CA LEU A 118 10.96 -11.89 -4.62
C LEU A 118 12.13 -11.07 -5.18
N GLU A 119 13.29 -11.10 -4.51
CA GLU A 119 14.51 -10.39 -4.92
C GLU A 119 14.91 -10.67 -6.38
N SER A 120 14.86 -11.95 -6.78
CA SER A 120 15.11 -12.38 -8.17
C SER A 120 13.83 -12.58 -9.00
N GLY A 121 12.68 -12.20 -8.46
CA GLY A 121 11.36 -12.50 -9.03
C GLY A 121 11.00 -13.99 -8.99
N GLY A 122 10.18 -14.44 -9.94
CA GLY A 122 9.69 -15.81 -10.00
C GLY A 122 8.42 -16.07 -9.15
N PRO A 123 7.92 -17.32 -9.12
CA PRO A 123 6.63 -17.64 -8.50
C PRO A 123 6.62 -17.42 -6.99
N ILE A 124 5.60 -16.73 -6.50
CA ILE A 124 5.33 -16.56 -5.06
C ILE A 124 4.08 -17.37 -4.69
N PRO A 125 4.08 -18.14 -3.59
CA PRO A 125 2.89 -18.82 -3.11
C PRO A 125 1.69 -17.87 -2.98
N ARG A 126 0.49 -18.36 -3.33
CA ARG A 126 -0.79 -17.63 -3.36
C ARG A 126 -0.95 -16.59 -4.47
N HIS A 127 0.11 -16.25 -5.21
CA HIS A 127 0.09 -15.17 -6.21
C HIS A 127 0.10 -15.68 -7.65
N ARG A 128 -0.82 -15.21 -8.49
CA ARG A 128 -0.86 -15.56 -9.92
C ARG A 128 0.16 -14.79 -10.77
N SER A 129 0.63 -13.63 -10.30
CA SER A 129 1.65 -12.79 -10.92
C SER A 129 2.76 -12.46 -9.93
N HIS A 130 3.25 -11.22 -9.88
CA HIS A 130 4.31 -10.77 -8.95
C HIS A 130 5.70 -11.34 -9.25
N GLN A 131 5.93 -11.85 -10.45
CA GLN A 131 7.18 -12.56 -10.76
C GLN A 131 8.27 -11.67 -11.34
N SER A 132 7.95 -10.44 -11.75
CA SER A 132 8.89 -9.58 -12.49
C SER A 132 9.10 -8.21 -11.85
N GLY A 133 8.81 -8.04 -10.55
CA GLY A 133 9.03 -6.78 -9.83
C GLY A 133 8.14 -5.60 -10.23
N ARG A 134 7.00 -5.87 -10.89
CA ARG A 134 6.09 -4.85 -11.43
C ARG A 134 4.64 -4.93 -10.93
N ASP A 135 4.36 -5.87 -10.03
CA ASP A 135 3.08 -5.98 -9.36
C ASP A 135 3.26 -5.67 -7.88
N VAL A 136 2.25 -5.06 -7.27
CA VAL A 136 2.23 -4.77 -5.83
C VAL A 136 0.82 -4.80 -5.30
N ASP A 137 0.64 -5.49 -4.19
CA ASP A 137 -0.59 -5.46 -3.42
C ASP A 137 -0.51 -4.36 -2.37
N THR A 138 -1.57 -3.57 -2.22
CA THR A 138 -1.62 -2.44 -1.29
C THR A 138 -2.98 -2.40 -0.63
N LEU A 139 -2.99 -2.51 0.70
CA LEU A 139 -4.24 -2.42 1.47
C LEU A 139 -4.83 -1.02 1.32
N PHE A 140 -6.14 -0.89 1.45
CA PHE A 140 -6.77 0.42 1.47
C PHE A 140 -6.44 1.19 2.75
N TYR A 141 -6.54 2.53 2.75
CA TYR A 141 -6.58 3.27 4.01
C TYR A 141 -7.92 3.03 4.70
N GLN A 142 -7.91 2.94 6.03
CA GLN A 142 -9.05 2.49 6.82
C GLN A 142 -9.26 3.42 8.02
N LEU A 143 -10.52 3.64 8.36
CA LEU A 143 -10.95 4.32 9.55
C LEU A 143 -11.57 3.31 10.51
N GLY A 144 -11.28 3.48 11.80
CA GLY A 144 -11.92 2.73 12.86
C GLY A 144 -13.34 3.23 13.16
N PRO A 145 -14.01 2.64 14.17
CA PRO A 145 -15.37 3.01 14.57
C PRO A 145 -15.51 4.47 15.05
N ASP A 146 -14.42 5.07 15.52
CA ASP A 146 -14.33 6.47 15.95
C ASP A 146 -14.09 7.44 14.79
N GLY A 147 -13.89 6.94 13.56
CA GLY A 147 -13.57 7.73 12.39
C GLY A 147 -12.10 8.13 12.29
N GLU A 148 -11.24 7.64 13.19
CA GLU A 148 -9.80 7.90 13.15
C GLU A 148 -9.08 6.90 12.25
N PRO A 149 -7.98 7.30 11.58
CA PRO A 149 -7.16 6.37 10.80
C PRO A 149 -6.64 5.22 11.67
N ILE A 150 -6.76 3.99 11.16
CA ILE A 150 -6.19 2.80 11.77
C ILE A 150 -5.13 2.17 10.86
N GLU A 151 -4.34 1.27 11.44
CA GLU A 151 -3.46 0.43 10.66
C GLU A 151 -4.29 -0.46 9.73
N SER A 152 -4.04 -0.38 8.43
CA SER A 152 -4.79 -1.16 7.45
C SER A 152 -4.61 -2.67 7.65
N VAL A 153 -5.72 -3.39 7.63
CA VAL A 153 -5.77 -4.86 7.60
C VAL A 153 -6.35 -5.36 6.27
N GLY A 154 -6.26 -6.67 6.00
CA GLY A 154 -6.83 -7.29 4.80
C GLY A 154 -8.35 -7.46 4.85
N ALA A 155 -9.08 -6.43 5.30
CA ALA A 155 -10.53 -6.46 5.44
C ALA A 155 -11.23 -6.15 4.12
N PHE A 156 -12.32 -6.86 3.87
CA PHE A 156 -13.17 -6.63 2.72
C PHE A 156 -14.17 -5.50 2.97
N PHE A 157 -14.44 -4.71 1.94
CA PHE A 157 -15.39 -3.60 1.99
C PHE A 157 -16.62 -3.85 1.12
N ASP A 158 -17.79 -3.49 1.64
CA ASP A 158 -19.08 -3.55 0.97
C ASP A 158 -19.28 -2.35 0.00
N PRO A 159 -20.37 -2.32 -0.80
CA PRO A 159 -20.66 -1.21 -1.70
C PRO A 159 -20.86 0.17 -1.06
N SER A 160 -21.07 0.22 0.26
CA SER A 160 -21.14 1.47 1.03
C SER A 160 -19.77 1.90 1.60
N GLY A 161 -18.73 1.09 1.41
CA GLY A 161 -17.39 1.34 1.93
C GLY A 161 -17.24 0.93 3.39
N ARG A 162 -18.09 0.04 3.90
CA ARG A 162 -17.99 -0.51 5.27
C ARG A 162 -17.40 -1.91 5.24
N GLY A 163 -16.59 -2.24 6.23
CA GLY A 163 -15.96 -3.55 6.40
C GLY A 163 -15.91 -3.95 7.87
N VAL A 164 -15.37 -5.13 8.13
CA VAL A 164 -15.11 -5.63 9.49
C VAL A 164 -13.75 -6.30 9.49
N ASP A 165 -12.92 -5.98 10.48
CA ASP A 165 -11.76 -6.80 10.87
C ASP A 165 -12.25 -7.86 11.85
N PHE A 166 -12.51 -9.07 11.33
CA PHE A 166 -13.05 -10.19 12.09
C PHE A 166 -12.02 -10.92 12.98
N ARG A 167 -10.78 -10.42 13.07
CA ARG A 167 -9.68 -10.95 13.90
C ARG A 167 -9.73 -12.45 14.16
N ASP A 168 -10.32 -12.90 15.27
CA ASP A 168 -10.68 -14.31 15.46
C ASP A 168 -12.07 -14.60 14.86
N LEU A 169 -12.07 -15.34 13.76
CA LEU A 169 -13.29 -15.67 12.99
C LEU A 169 -14.36 -16.41 13.81
N ALA A 170 -14.04 -16.92 15.00
CA ALA A 170 -14.97 -17.60 15.90
C ALA A 170 -15.42 -16.74 17.10
N ASP A 171 -14.84 -15.56 17.33
CA ASP A 171 -15.11 -14.70 18.48
C ASP A 171 -15.65 -13.32 18.04
N PRO A 172 -16.98 -13.11 18.05
CA PRO A 172 -17.55 -11.83 17.63
C PRO A 172 -17.24 -10.67 18.58
N ASP A 173 -16.70 -10.92 19.79
CA ASP A 173 -16.41 -9.87 20.77
C ASP A 173 -15.15 -9.05 20.41
N ASP A 174 -14.30 -9.55 19.50
CA ASP A 174 -13.08 -8.85 19.05
C ASP A 174 -13.18 -8.19 17.66
N ASP A 175 -14.34 -8.32 17.00
CA ASP A 175 -14.66 -7.70 15.71
C ASP A 175 -14.53 -6.18 15.75
N VAL A 176 -13.85 -5.61 14.75
CA VAL A 176 -13.73 -4.15 14.60
C VAL A 176 -14.41 -3.67 13.33
N ALA A 177 -15.44 -2.83 13.48
CA ALA A 177 -16.08 -2.17 12.35
C ALA A 177 -15.14 -1.17 11.68
N LEU A 178 -15.10 -1.21 10.35
CA LEU A 178 -14.20 -0.40 9.53
C LEU A 178 -14.97 0.43 8.51
N THR A 179 -14.40 1.58 8.16
CA THR A 179 -14.80 2.36 6.98
C THR A 179 -13.60 2.60 6.08
N LEU A 180 -13.81 2.53 4.76
CA LEU A 180 -12.80 2.90 3.77
C LEU A 180 -12.48 4.40 3.91
N ASP A 181 -11.22 4.75 4.15
CA ASP A 181 -10.76 6.14 4.11
C ASP A 181 -10.61 6.57 2.65
N ILE A 182 -11.74 6.99 2.07
CA ILE A 182 -11.82 7.40 0.67
C ILE A 182 -10.87 8.57 0.35
N PRO A 183 -10.77 9.64 1.16
CA PRO A 183 -9.84 10.74 0.88
C PRO A 183 -8.37 10.31 0.75
N ARG A 184 -7.82 9.56 1.72
CA ARG A 184 -6.41 9.12 1.67
C ARG A 184 -6.18 8.10 0.57
N THR A 185 -7.13 7.18 0.39
CA THR A 185 -7.10 6.18 -0.69
C THR A 185 -7.08 6.84 -2.07
N TRP A 186 -7.95 7.84 -2.29
CA TRP A 186 -7.95 8.60 -3.55
C TRP A 186 -6.67 9.40 -3.76
N LEU A 187 -6.14 10.05 -2.72
CA LEU A 187 -4.90 10.84 -2.85
C LEU A 187 -3.70 9.96 -3.23
N PHE A 188 -3.59 8.76 -2.65
CA PHE A 188 -2.54 7.80 -3.03
C PHE A 188 -2.65 7.37 -4.49
N LEU A 189 -3.86 7.00 -4.93
CA LEU A 189 -4.13 6.66 -6.33
C LEU A 189 -3.78 7.82 -7.26
N ARG A 190 -4.21 9.03 -6.92
CA ARG A 190 -3.92 10.24 -7.68
C ARG A 190 -2.41 10.46 -7.78
N ALA A 191 -1.68 10.29 -6.69
CA ALA A 191 -0.22 10.44 -6.67
C ALA A 191 0.47 9.46 -7.62
N LEU A 192 0.03 8.21 -7.69
CA LEU A 192 0.54 7.23 -8.65
C LEU A 192 0.11 7.53 -10.08
N ILE A 193 -1.14 7.91 -10.33
CA ILE A 193 -1.65 8.21 -11.68
C ILE A 193 -0.99 9.44 -12.31
N GLU A 194 -0.69 10.45 -11.48
CA GLU A 194 -0.02 11.68 -11.90
C GLU A 194 1.51 11.54 -11.92
N GLY A 195 2.06 10.57 -11.19
CA GLY A 195 3.49 10.35 -11.06
C GLY A 195 4.14 9.79 -12.33
N GLU A 196 5.18 10.47 -12.82
CA GLU A 196 5.92 10.06 -14.02
C GLU A 196 6.67 8.75 -13.84
N LEU A 197 7.06 8.39 -12.61
CA LEU A 197 7.74 7.13 -12.31
C LEU A 197 6.79 5.93 -12.33
N ALA A 198 5.53 6.12 -11.92
CA ALA A 198 4.65 5.00 -11.65
C ALA A 198 4.18 4.26 -12.92
N GLN A 199 4.05 4.95 -14.06
CA GLN A 199 3.76 4.30 -15.37
C GLN A 199 2.76 3.14 -15.28
N LEU A 200 1.64 3.36 -14.59
CA LEU A 200 0.69 2.30 -14.27
C LEU A 200 0.09 1.68 -15.53
N GLN A 201 0.01 0.35 -15.54
CA GLN A 201 -0.67 -0.45 -16.54
C GLN A 201 -2.08 -0.83 -16.10
N ASN A 202 -2.25 -1.33 -14.88
CA ASN A 202 -3.55 -1.71 -14.35
C ASN A 202 -3.64 -1.42 -12.86
N ILE A 203 -4.86 -1.15 -12.41
CA ILE A 203 -5.25 -1.09 -11.01
C ILE A 203 -6.40 -2.08 -10.86
N TYR A 204 -6.10 -3.27 -10.35
CA TYR A 204 -7.13 -4.27 -10.10
C TYR A 204 -7.79 -3.98 -8.76
N VAL A 205 -9.12 -3.81 -8.82
CA VAL A 205 -9.96 -3.43 -7.68
C VAL A 205 -11.41 -3.77 -7.99
N ALA A 206 -12.19 -4.03 -6.94
CA ALA A 206 -13.62 -4.29 -7.08
C ALA A 206 -14.38 -3.06 -7.62
N GLU A 207 -15.42 -3.31 -8.41
CA GLU A 207 -16.16 -2.27 -9.14
C GLU A 207 -16.90 -1.32 -8.20
N HIS A 208 -17.42 -1.81 -7.07
CA HIS A 208 -18.08 -0.95 -6.09
C HIS A 208 -17.09 -0.01 -5.40
N ILE A 209 -15.88 -0.48 -5.08
CA ILE A 209 -14.81 0.36 -4.53
C ILE A 209 -14.37 1.41 -5.56
N ARG A 210 -14.17 1.00 -6.82
CA ARG A 210 -13.93 1.92 -7.94
C ARG A 210 -15.01 3.00 -8.04
N THR A 211 -16.28 2.62 -7.84
CA THR A 211 -17.43 3.55 -7.90
C THR A 211 -17.37 4.59 -6.80
N LEU A 212 -17.09 4.20 -5.56
CA LEU A 212 -16.90 5.11 -4.42
C LEU A 212 -15.76 6.11 -4.69
N LEU A 213 -14.63 5.63 -5.19
CA LEU A 213 -13.45 6.46 -5.49
C LEU A 213 -13.72 7.45 -6.62
N LEU A 214 -14.42 7.03 -7.68
CA LEU A 214 -14.82 7.93 -8.77
C LEU A 214 -15.84 8.98 -8.32
N ALA A 215 -16.78 8.61 -7.46
CA ALA A 215 -17.73 9.56 -6.88
C ALA A 215 -17.00 10.64 -6.08
N HIS A 216 -16.06 10.24 -5.22
CA HIS A 216 -15.22 11.17 -4.47
C HIS A 216 -14.35 12.04 -5.38
N ALA A 217 -13.66 11.44 -6.35
CA ALA A 217 -12.81 12.16 -7.30
C ALA A 217 -13.56 13.30 -8.01
N ARG A 218 -14.81 13.05 -8.42
CA ARG A 218 -15.69 14.05 -9.03
C ARG A 218 -16.13 15.10 -8.01
N ALA A 219 -16.51 14.69 -6.80
CA ALA A 219 -16.96 15.58 -5.74
C ALA A 219 -15.89 16.60 -5.32
N VAL A 220 -14.62 16.18 -5.25
CA VAL A 220 -13.49 17.06 -4.91
C VAL A 220 -12.92 17.81 -6.11
N GLY A 221 -13.55 17.71 -7.29
CA GLY A 221 -13.11 18.42 -8.50
C GLY A 221 -11.74 17.97 -9.01
N ALA A 222 -11.39 16.69 -8.88
CA ALA A 222 -10.11 16.19 -9.34
C ALA A 222 -9.92 16.41 -10.87
N PRO A 223 -8.67 16.58 -11.35
CA PRO A 223 -8.44 16.87 -12.77
C PRO A 223 -9.07 15.82 -13.69
N ALA A 224 -9.80 16.28 -14.71
CA ALA A 224 -10.53 15.39 -15.62
C ALA A 224 -9.61 14.36 -16.32
N ALA A 225 -8.35 14.72 -16.59
CA ALA A 225 -7.37 13.80 -17.15
C ALA A 225 -7.00 12.67 -16.17
N THR A 226 -6.85 12.98 -14.88
CA THR A 226 -6.58 12.00 -13.80
C THR A 226 -7.77 11.05 -13.64
N ILE A 227 -9.00 11.59 -13.63
CA ILE A 227 -10.23 10.77 -13.56
C ILE A 227 -10.28 9.80 -14.76
N ARG A 228 -10.11 10.30 -15.99
CA ARG A 228 -10.12 9.44 -17.19
C ARG A 228 -9.02 8.36 -17.17
N ARG A 229 -7.83 8.68 -16.65
CA ARG A 229 -6.77 7.69 -16.45
C ARG A 229 -7.19 6.64 -15.44
N PHE A 230 -7.71 7.03 -14.28
CA PHE A 230 -8.22 6.07 -13.29
C PHE A 230 -9.33 5.19 -13.88
N GLU A 231 -10.28 5.76 -14.64
CA GLU A 231 -11.35 5.02 -15.30
C GLU A 231 -10.83 3.97 -16.28
N ALA A 232 -9.75 4.28 -17.01
CA ALA A 232 -9.13 3.39 -17.99
C ALA A 232 -8.24 2.31 -17.35
N LEU A 233 -7.50 2.67 -16.29
CA LEU A 233 -6.56 1.77 -15.61
C LEU A 233 -7.25 0.73 -14.73
N THR A 234 -8.46 1.03 -14.24
CA THR A 234 -9.16 0.21 -13.24
C THR A 234 -9.97 -0.92 -13.87
N CYS A 235 -9.83 -2.12 -13.30
CA CYS A 235 -10.63 -3.27 -13.71
C CYS A 235 -10.79 -4.30 -12.59
N GLN A 236 -11.99 -4.86 -12.41
CA GLN A 236 -12.21 -5.99 -11.51
C GLN A 236 -11.81 -7.29 -12.22
N PRO A 237 -10.85 -8.07 -11.70
CA PRO A 237 -10.55 -9.40 -12.22
C PRO A 237 -11.51 -10.45 -11.62
N SER A 238 -11.20 -11.74 -11.77
CA SER A 238 -12.09 -12.81 -11.26
C SER A 238 -12.13 -12.89 -9.73
N TYR A 239 -11.00 -12.67 -9.07
CA TYR A 239 -10.99 -12.31 -7.65
C TYR A 239 -11.29 -10.82 -7.54
N PRO A 240 -12.25 -10.37 -6.73
CA PRO A 240 -12.76 -9.01 -6.82
C PRO A 240 -11.74 -7.94 -6.42
N HIS A 241 -10.82 -8.21 -5.49
CA HIS A 241 -9.92 -7.19 -4.89
C HIS A 241 -10.75 -6.09 -4.21
N ASP A 242 -11.64 -6.50 -3.31
CA ASP A 242 -12.45 -5.66 -2.43
C ASP A 242 -11.82 -5.49 -1.02
N ASP A 243 -10.59 -5.98 -0.84
CA ASP A 243 -9.75 -5.84 0.36
C ASP A 243 -8.42 -5.12 0.12
N HIS A 244 -7.99 -4.99 -1.14
CA HIS A 244 -6.75 -4.30 -1.52
C HIS A 244 -6.78 -3.83 -2.97
N PHE A 245 -5.82 -2.99 -3.34
CA PHE A 245 -5.44 -2.78 -4.74
C PHE A 245 -4.35 -3.77 -5.13
N HIS A 246 -4.48 -4.36 -6.31
CA HIS A 246 -3.33 -4.93 -7.01
C HIS A 246 -2.95 -3.96 -8.13
N PHE A 247 -1.79 -3.31 -8.00
CA PHE A 247 -1.23 -2.45 -9.03
C PHE A 247 -0.30 -3.23 -9.96
N ARG A 248 -0.35 -2.93 -11.26
CA ARG A 248 0.63 -3.37 -12.25
C ARG A 248 1.24 -2.18 -12.95
N PHE A 249 2.56 -2.21 -13.13
CA PHE A 249 3.37 -1.18 -13.76
C PHE A 249 3.80 -1.64 -15.17
N PHE A 250 3.79 -0.72 -16.14
CA PHE A 250 4.29 -0.99 -17.49
C PHE A 250 5.80 -1.28 -17.46
N CYS A 251 6.28 -2.06 -18.43
CA CYS A 251 7.71 -2.12 -18.70
C CYS A 251 8.27 -0.73 -19.06
N THR A 252 9.51 -0.45 -18.65
CA THR A 252 10.29 0.69 -19.14
C THR A 252 10.80 0.40 -20.56
N PRO A 253 11.16 1.43 -21.36
CA PRO A 253 11.81 1.21 -22.65
C PRO A 253 13.05 0.31 -22.57
N ASP A 254 13.86 0.48 -21.53
CA ASP A 254 15.09 -0.29 -21.30
C ASP A 254 14.78 -1.75 -20.96
N ASP A 255 13.77 -1.98 -20.11
CA ASP A 255 13.32 -3.33 -19.75
C ASP A 255 12.73 -4.06 -20.96
N ILE A 256 11.99 -3.36 -21.83
CA ILE A 256 11.46 -3.94 -23.07
C ILE A 256 12.60 -4.43 -23.96
N ALA A 257 13.67 -3.66 -24.11
CA ALA A 257 14.86 -4.07 -24.87
C ALA A 257 15.52 -5.34 -24.28
N LYS A 258 15.40 -5.52 -22.96
CA LYS A 258 15.86 -6.71 -22.22
C LYS A 258 14.81 -7.84 -22.13
N GLY A 259 13.68 -7.70 -22.82
CA GLY A 259 12.67 -8.76 -22.98
C GLY A 259 11.48 -8.70 -22.03
N CYS A 260 11.26 -7.58 -21.33
CA CYS A 260 10.03 -7.30 -20.57
C CYS A 260 8.81 -7.24 -21.49
N ARG A 261 7.66 -7.73 -21.00
CA ARG A 261 6.43 -7.87 -21.77
C ARG A 261 5.22 -7.36 -21.01
N ASP A 262 4.33 -6.68 -21.71
CA ASP A 262 3.11 -6.11 -21.16
C ASP A 262 1.86 -6.87 -21.61
N SER A 263 0.87 -6.96 -20.72
CA SER A 263 -0.50 -7.33 -21.09
C SER A 263 -1.18 -6.25 -21.95
N GLN A 264 -2.27 -6.62 -22.61
CA GLN A 264 -3.21 -5.62 -23.12
C GLN A 264 -4.10 -5.10 -21.97
N PRO A 265 -4.60 -3.86 -22.05
CA PRO A 265 -4.36 -2.89 -23.13
C PRO A 265 -3.04 -2.13 -22.96
N VAL A 266 -2.43 -1.75 -24.08
CA VAL A 266 -1.40 -0.70 -24.11
C VAL A 266 -2.08 0.62 -24.50
N TYR A 267 -2.26 1.53 -23.55
CA TYR A 267 -3.02 2.76 -23.77
C TYR A 267 -2.31 3.75 -24.69
N PRO A 268 -3.03 4.70 -25.34
CA PRO A 268 -2.43 5.67 -26.25
C PRO A 268 -1.27 6.48 -25.66
N TRP A 269 -1.34 6.86 -24.38
CA TRP A 269 -0.24 7.59 -23.73
C TRP A 269 1.02 6.74 -23.57
N GLN A 270 0.87 5.45 -23.28
CA GLN A 270 2.00 4.53 -23.19
C GLN A 270 2.57 4.24 -24.59
N GLN A 271 1.72 4.06 -25.60
CA GLN A 271 2.17 3.91 -26.99
C GLN A 271 3.00 5.12 -27.44
N GLN A 272 2.54 6.34 -27.14
CA GLN A 272 3.28 7.57 -27.45
C GLN A 272 4.62 7.62 -26.71
N ARG A 273 4.65 7.27 -25.42
CA ARG A 273 5.89 7.23 -24.64
C ARG A 273 6.92 6.28 -25.24
N LEU A 274 6.49 5.07 -25.60
CA LEU A 274 7.35 4.07 -26.23
C LEU A 274 7.83 4.50 -27.62
N ALA A 275 6.94 5.10 -28.43
CA ALA A 275 7.29 5.66 -29.73
C ALA A 275 8.36 6.75 -29.62
N ASN A 276 8.24 7.64 -28.64
CA ASN A 276 9.24 8.69 -28.37
C ASN A 276 10.60 8.09 -27.96
N ALA A 277 10.60 6.94 -27.29
CA ALA A 277 11.82 6.20 -26.92
C ALA A 277 12.35 5.30 -28.06
N GLY A 278 11.67 5.22 -29.21
CA GLY A 278 12.06 4.34 -30.31
C GLY A 278 11.86 2.85 -30.04
N VAL A 279 11.06 2.49 -29.04
CA VAL A 279 10.81 1.10 -28.61
C VAL A 279 9.35 0.72 -28.90
N ARG A 280 9.08 -0.58 -29.13
CA ARG A 280 7.72 -1.11 -29.30
C ARG A 280 7.38 -2.06 -28.16
N PRO A 281 6.14 -2.04 -27.62
CA PRO A 281 5.76 -2.95 -26.55
C PRO A 281 5.81 -4.40 -27.03
N LEU A 282 6.31 -5.29 -26.18
CA LEU A 282 6.28 -6.72 -26.45
C LEU A 282 5.04 -7.34 -25.79
N PRO A 283 4.20 -8.08 -26.54
CA PRO A 283 3.08 -8.80 -25.94
C PRO A 283 3.57 -9.91 -25.02
N LEU A 284 2.72 -10.31 -24.06
CA LEU A 284 2.99 -11.44 -23.18
C LEU A 284 3.42 -12.68 -23.97
N ALA A 285 4.48 -13.34 -23.49
CA ALA A 285 4.90 -14.63 -23.99
C ALA A 285 3.96 -15.74 -23.47
N LYS A 286 3.98 -16.90 -24.11
CA LYS A 286 3.30 -18.08 -23.59
C LYS A 286 3.87 -18.44 -22.21
N LYS A 287 2.99 -18.61 -21.23
CA LYS A 287 3.37 -18.97 -19.85
C LYS A 287 4.03 -20.36 -19.80
N ARG A 288 5.19 -20.45 -19.14
CA ARG A 288 5.86 -21.70 -18.75
C ARG A 288 5.10 -22.42 -17.63
N LYS A 289 5.15 -23.75 -17.59
CA LYS A 289 4.43 -24.53 -16.57
C LYS A 289 4.99 -24.28 -15.18
N GLU A 290 6.32 -24.21 -15.10
CA GLU A 290 7.13 -24.02 -13.90
C GLU A 290 6.92 -22.65 -13.27
N ALA A 291 6.37 -21.69 -14.03
CA ALA A 291 6.02 -20.36 -13.54
C ALA A 291 4.68 -20.31 -12.80
N SER A 292 4.06 -21.45 -12.51
CA SER A 292 2.82 -21.50 -11.74
C SER A 292 3.15 -21.67 -10.26
N SER A 293 2.55 -20.84 -9.42
CA SER A 293 2.59 -20.98 -7.97
C SER A 293 1.39 -21.78 -7.48
N MET A 294 1.51 -22.33 -6.27
CA MET A 294 0.37 -22.89 -5.56
C MET A 294 -0.58 -21.77 -5.15
N ILE A 295 -1.87 -21.95 -5.38
CA ILE A 295 -2.93 -21.02 -5.01
C ILE A 295 -3.91 -21.76 -4.12
N VAL A 296 -4.35 -21.13 -3.05
CA VAL A 296 -5.38 -21.65 -2.15
C VAL A 296 -6.75 -21.34 -2.75
N THR A 297 -7.58 -22.37 -2.89
CA THR A 297 -8.98 -22.23 -3.32
C THR A 297 -9.85 -21.73 -2.17
N HIS A 298 -11.02 -21.17 -2.48
CA HIS A 298 -11.98 -20.76 -1.43
C HIS A 298 -12.39 -21.94 -0.54
N ALA A 299 -12.52 -23.14 -1.10
CA ALA A 299 -12.86 -24.34 -0.34
C ALA A 299 -11.75 -24.72 0.66
N GLU A 300 -10.48 -24.70 0.22
CA GLU A 300 -9.34 -24.96 1.10
C GLU A 300 -9.19 -23.87 2.17
N ALA A 301 -9.38 -22.59 1.80
CA ALA A 301 -9.35 -21.48 2.74
C ALA A 301 -10.44 -21.63 3.81
N ARG A 302 -11.68 -21.97 3.41
CA ARG A 302 -12.80 -22.19 4.33
C ARG A 302 -12.55 -23.40 5.24
N GLN A 303 -11.97 -24.48 4.70
CA GLN A 303 -11.60 -25.64 5.50
C GLN A 303 -10.51 -25.30 6.53
N SER A 304 -9.54 -24.47 6.16
CA SER A 304 -8.45 -24.04 7.05
C SER A 304 -8.88 -23.02 8.10
N ALA A 305 -9.96 -22.26 7.85
CA ALA A 305 -10.44 -21.24 8.77
C ALA A 305 -11.04 -21.82 10.07
N GLY A 306 -11.48 -23.09 10.06
CA GLY A 306 -12.06 -23.74 11.22
C GLY A 306 -13.49 -23.29 11.49
N ALA A 307 -13.83 -23.05 12.76
CA ALA A 307 -15.15 -22.57 13.14
C ALA A 307 -15.31 -21.09 12.75
N LEU A 308 -16.50 -20.74 12.26
CA LEU A 308 -16.87 -19.36 11.93
C LEU A 308 -18.06 -18.95 12.80
N ASP A 309 -18.03 -17.75 13.37
CA ASP A 309 -19.21 -17.15 13.96
C ASP A 309 -20.29 -16.90 12.88
N ALA A 310 -21.54 -16.89 13.31
CA ALA A 310 -22.68 -16.72 12.43
C ALA A 310 -22.68 -15.33 11.73
N GLU A 311 -22.10 -14.28 12.31
CA GLU A 311 -21.96 -12.98 11.62
C GLU A 311 -20.92 -13.02 10.50
N VAL A 312 -19.81 -13.77 10.68
CA VAL A 312 -18.83 -14.00 9.61
C VAL A 312 -19.50 -14.71 8.42
N GLU A 313 -20.30 -15.75 8.68
CA GLU A 313 -21.05 -16.44 7.63
C GLU A 313 -22.04 -15.49 6.93
N ARG A 314 -22.84 -14.73 7.69
CA ARG A 314 -23.76 -13.74 7.12
C ARG A 314 -23.04 -12.68 6.29
N TRP A 315 -21.85 -12.24 6.72
CA TRP A 315 -21.06 -11.28 5.98
C TRP A 315 -20.57 -11.88 4.65
N LEU A 316 -20.07 -13.11 4.67
CA LEU A 316 -19.62 -13.82 3.46
C LEU A 316 -20.75 -14.05 2.47
N ASP A 317 -21.94 -14.44 2.94
CA ASP A 317 -23.13 -14.63 2.11
C ASP A 317 -23.54 -13.33 1.44
N ARG A 318 -23.58 -12.21 2.18
CA ARG A 318 -23.86 -10.88 1.60
C ARG A 318 -22.82 -10.52 0.54
N ARG A 319 -21.55 -10.82 0.79
CA ARG A 319 -20.46 -10.49 -0.14
C ARG A 319 -20.65 -11.13 -1.51
N GLU A 320 -21.29 -12.29 -1.59
CA GLU A 320 -21.60 -12.95 -2.87
C GLU A 320 -22.38 -12.05 -3.84
N GLU A 321 -23.15 -11.08 -3.33
CA GLU A 321 -23.94 -10.14 -4.12
C GLU A 321 -23.09 -9.21 -5.00
N TRP A 322 -21.85 -8.91 -4.61
CA TRP A 322 -20.99 -7.94 -5.32
C TRP A 322 -19.64 -8.48 -5.78
N ILE A 323 -19.24 -9.70 -5.40
CA ILE A 323 -17.97 -10.28 -5.90
C ILE A 323 -18.02 -10.67 -7.38
N LYS A 324 -19.21 -10.87 -7.94
CA LYS A 324 -19.36 -11.30 -9.34
C LYS A 324 -18.80 -10.22 -10.26
N LYS A 325 -17.76 -10.57 -11.01
CA LYS A 325 -17.13 -9.68 -11.99
C LYS A 325 -18.19 -9.10 -12.93
N PRO A 326 -18.42 -7.77 -12.92
CA PRO A 326 -19.31 -7.15 -13.90
C PRO A 326 -18.63 -7.11 -15.27
N HIS A 327 -19.44 -7.12 -16.34
CA HIS A 327 -18.98 -6.81 -17.71
C HIS A 327 -19.51 -5.44 -18.12
N PRO A 328 -18.90 -4.34 -17.66
CA PRO A 328 -19.41 -2.99 -17.87
C PRO A 328 -19.25 -2.48 -19.31
N GLY A 329 -18.82 -3.34 -20.25
CA GLY A 329 -18.60 -2.96 -21.65
C GLY A 329 -17.47 -1.94 -21.85
N ARG A 330 -16.54 -1.82 -20.88
CA ARG A 330 -15.46 -0.83 -20.95
C ARG A 330 -14.33 -1.31 -21.88
N PRO A 331 -13.77 -0.42 -22.73
CA PRO A 331 -12.75 -0.80 -23.72
C PRO A 331 -11.52 -1.52 -23.13
N TYR A 332 -11.18 -1.21 -21.89
CA TYR A 332 -9.94 -1.62 -21.22
C TYR A 332 -10.17 -2.55 -20.03
N CYS A 333 -11.42 -3.00 -19.83
CA CYS A 333 -11.80 -3.97 -18.81
C CYS A 333 -12.85 -4.93 -19.40
N PRO A 334 -12.43 -5.90 -20.24
CA PRO A 334 -13.33 -6.87 -20.87
C PRO A 334 -13.88 -7.91 -19.89
#